data_AF-A0A285BR68-F1
#
_entry.id   AF-A0A285BR68-F1
#
_cell.length_a   1.000
_cell.length_b   1.000
_cell.length_c   1.000
_cell.angle_alpha   90.00
_cell.angle_beta   90.00
_cell.angle_gamma   90.00
#
_symmetry.space_group_name_H-M   'P 1'
#
loop_
_entity.id
_entity.type
_entity.pdbx_description
1 polymer ?
#
loop_
_entity_poly.entity_id
_entity_poly.type
_entity_poly.pdbx_seq_one_letter_code
_entity_poly.pdbx_strand_id
1 'polypeptide(L)'
;MATKPPKGDPVQDAPQVAGPKHAAAGLPAVGHSLRVSQQQMGLKRTALTLLRVNQKEGFDCPGCAWPEPDHRHTFEFCENGAKAVAEEATLRRVTPEFFAAHPVSDLATRSGYWLGQQGRLTHPMYLPRAARTTSR
;
A
#
# COMPACT_ATOMS: atom_id res chain seq x y z
N MET A 1 12.01 -3.90 10.08
CA MET A 1 10.61 -3.69 10.53
C MET A 1 9.94 -2.69 9.60
N ALA A 2 8.61 -2.64 9.55
CA ALA A 2 7.92 -1.52 8.90
C ALA A 2 8.20 -0.21 9.64
N THR A 3 8.14 0.88 8.90
CA THR A 3 8.07 2.23 9.49
C THR A 3 6.71 2.46 10.15
N LYS A 4 6.64 3.43 11.06
CA LYS A 4 5.35 3.84 11.67
C LYS A 4 4.37 4.32 10.58
N PRO A 5 3.06 4.14 10.77
CA PRO A 5 2.06 4.70 9.86
C PRO A 5 2.20 6.23 9.77
N PRO A 6 1.87 6.84 8.62
CA PRO A 6 1.86 8.29 8.47
C PRO A 6 0.79 8.91 9.38
N LYS A 7 1.06 10.13 9.86
CA LYS A 7 0.12 10.88 10.70
C LYS A 7 -1.03 11.51 9.91
N GLY A 8 -0.85 11.72 8.61
CA GLY A 8 -1.81 12.36 7.72
C GLY A 8 -1.51 12.05 6.27
N ASP A 9 -2.28 12.65 5.38
CA ASP A 9 -2.17 12.43 3.95
C ASP A 9 -1.00 13.21 3.33
N PRO A 10 -0.38 12.67 2.27
CA PRO A 10 0.49 13.47 1.44
C PRO A 10 -0.33 14.59 0.77
N VAL A 11 0.34 15.68 0.42
CA VAL A 11 -0.29 16.74 -0.39
C VAL A 11 -0.63 16.17 -1.77
N GLN A 12 -1.91 16.17 -2.14
CA GLN A 12 -2.39 15.66 -3.43
C GLN A 12 -2.79 16.78 -4.40
N ASP A 13 -3.15 17.95 -3.88
CA ASP A 13 -3.82 19.02 -4.64
C ASP A 13 -2.88 20.16 -5.08
N ALA A 14 -1.57 19.95 -4.95
CA ALA A 14 -0.56 20.93 -5.32
C ALA A 14 0.51 20.31 -6.26
N PRO A 15 0.12 19.88 -7.48
CA PRO A 15 1.05 19.28 -8.41
C PRO A 15 2.11 20.29 -8.85
N GLN A 16 3.36 19.87 -8.83
CA GLN A 16 4.46 20.63 -9.41
C GLN A 16 4.51 20.34 -10.91
N VAL A 17 4.21 21.36 -11.73
CA VAL A 17 4.21 21.23 -13.19
C VAL A 17 5.56 21.65 -13.75
N ALA A 18 6.19 20.77 -14.52
CA ALA A 18 7.45 21.01 -15.22
C ALA A 18 7.34 20.50 -16.66
N GLY A 19 8.40 20.72 -17.46
CA GLY A 19 8.49 20.16 -18.80
C GLY A 19 8.40 18.62 -18.81
N PRO A 20 7.98 18.02 -19.95
CA PRO A 20 7.80 16.58 -20.06
C PRO A 20 9.11 15.83 -19.82
N LYS A 21 9.00 14.65 -19.19
CA LYS A 21 10.15 13.75 -19.01
C LYS A 21 10.41 12.96 -20.29
N HIS A 22 11.66 12.61 -20.53
CA HIS A 22 12.07 11.80 -21.70
C HIS A 22 11.85 10.29 -21.52
N ALA A 23 11.46 9.84 -20.32
CA ALA A 23 11.18 8.44 -20.02
C ALA A 23 10.02 8.32 -19.04
N ALA A 24 9.14 7.34 -19.26
CA ALA A 24 8.00 7.02 -18.39
C ALA A 24 8.35 6.00 -17.29
N ALA A 25 9.47 5.28 -17.43
CA ALA A 25 9.96 4.28 -16.50
C ALA A 25 11.49 4.34 -16.39
N GLY A 26 12.05 3.69 -15.36
CA GLY A 26 13.50 3.58 -15.18
C GLY A 26 13.91 3.54 -13.70
N LEU A 27 15.20 3.75 -13.45
CA LEU A 27 15.80 3.69 -12.11
C LEU A 27 15.07 4.55 -11.06
N PRO A 28 14.56 5.76 -11.36
CA PRO A 28 13.77 6.52 -10.38
C PRO A 28 12.52 5.76 -9.94
N ALA A 29 11.75 5.19 -10.86
CA ALA A 29 10.53 4.44 -10.55
C ALA A 29 10.85 3.19 -9.71
N VAL A 30 11.94 2.48 -10.04
CA VAL A 30 12.42 1.33 -9.24
C VAL A 30 12.80 1.79 -7.82
N GLY A 31 13.55 2.88 -7.69
CA GLY A 31 13.94 3.44 -6.39
C GLY A 31 12.76 3.88 -5.54
N HIS A 32 11.76 4.54 -6.14
CA HIS A 32 10.52 4.92 -5.45
C HIS A 32 9.72 3.71 -5.00
N SER A 33 9.57 2.70 -5.87
CA SER A 33 8.90 1.44 -5.54
C SER A 33 9.57 0.75 -4.36
N LEU A 34 10.90 0.58 -4.42
CA LEU A 34 11.68 -0.04 -3.34
C LEU A 34 11.55 0.74 -2.02
N ARG A 35 11.61 2.08 -2.06
CA ARG A 35 11.47 2.90 -0.85
C ARG A 35 10.13 2.65 -0.17
N VAL A 36 9.03 2.72 -0.92
CA VAL A 36 7.69 2.51 -0.35
C VAL A 36 7.52 1.08 0.13
N SER A 37 7.95 0.09 -0.65
CA SER A 37 7.89 -1.32 -0.27
C SER A 37 8.66 -1.61 1.01
N GLN A 38 9.85 -1.04 1.18
CA GLN A 38 10.63 -1.17 2.42
C GLN A 38 9.94 -0.52 3.62
N GLN A 39 9.29 0.63 3.43
CA GLN A 39 8.54 1.29 4.49
C GLN A 39 7.37 0.44 5.01
N GLN A 40 6.74 -0.35 4.13
CA GLN A 40 5.63 -1.26 4.47
C GLN A 40 6.11 -2.62 4.98
N MET A 41 7.06 -3.25 4.29
CA MET A 41 7.38 -4.67 4.45
C MET A 41 8.72 -4.90 5.14
N GLY A 42 9.55 -3.87 5.30
CA GLY A 42 10.96 -4.02 5.67
C GLY A 42 11.80 -4.68 4.58
N LEU A 43 13.12 -4.71 4.76
CA LEU A 43 14.08 -5.15 3.73
C LEU A 43 13.84 -6.59 3.23
N LYS A 44 13.81 -7.57 4.15
CA LYS A 44 13.72 -9.00 3.79
C LYS A 44 12.45 -9.32 3.01
N ARG A 45 11.28 -8.90 3.51
CA ARG A 45 10.01 -9.18 2.84
C ARG A 45 9.89 -8.40 1.54
N THR A 46 10.39 -7.18 1.46
CA THR A 46 10.44 -6.43 0.19
C THR A 46 11.18 -7.22 -0.89
N ALA A 47 12.38 -7.70 -0.60
CA ALA A 47 13.16 -8.47 -1.57
C ALA A 47 12.43 -9.75 -2.00
N LEU A 48 11.94 -10.54 -1.03
CA LEU A 48 11.25 -11.80 -1.32
C LEU A 48 9.92 -11.62 -2.07
N THR A 49 9.17 -10.56 -1.75
CA THR A 49 7.85 -10.31 -2.35
C THR A 49 8.00 -9.72 -3.74
N LEU A 50 8.79 -8.65 -3.92
CA LEU A 50 8.88 -7.98 -5.22
C LEU A 50 9.54 -8.85 -6.30
N LEU A 51 10.50 -9.70 -5.94
CA LEU A 51 11.11 -10.66 -6.88
C LEU A 51 10.14 -11.77 -7.34
N ARG A 52 8.93 -11.84 -6.77
CA ARG A 52 7.90 -12.81 -7.13
C ARG A 52 6.68 -12.18 -7.82
N VAL A 53 6.60 -10.86 -7.89
CA VAL A 53 5.47 -10.20 -8.58
C VAL A 53 5.61 -10.41 -10.09
N ASN A 54 4.55 -10.92 -10.72
CA ASN A 54 4.42 -11.15 -12.16
C ASN A 54 5.54 -12.03 -12.75
N GLN A 55 6.01 -13.00 -11.95
CA GLN A 55 6.98 -14.02 -12.34
C GLN A 55 6.29 -15.38 -12.51
N LYS A 56 6.85 -16.26 -13.34
CA LYS A 56 6.28 -17.59 -13.65
C LYS A 56 6.00 -18.45 -12.42
N GLU A 57 6.91 -18.43 -11.44
CA GLU A 57 6.77 -19.14 -10.15
C GLU A 57 6.38 -18.19 -9.01
N GLY A 58 5.73 -17.08 -9.39
CA GLY A 58 5.40 -15.97 -8.52
C GLY A 58 3.90 -15.84 -8.30
N PHE A 59 3.42 -14.60 -8.28
CA PHE A 59 2.01 -14.27 -8.22
C PHE A 59 1.71 -13.01 -9.02
N ASP A 60 0.49 -12.89 -9.49
CA ASP A 60 0.06 -11.76 -10.30
C ASP A 60 -0.30 -10.57 -9.41
N CYS A 61 0.15 -9.39 -9.81
CA CYS A 61 -0.31 -8.14 -9.23
C CYS A 61 -1.79 -7.96 -9.58
N PRO A 62 -2.68 -7.81 -8.60
CA PRO A 62 -4.14 -7.79 -8.83
C PRO A 62 -4.63 -6.58 -9.62
N GLY A 63 -3.80 -5.54 -9.75
CA GLY A 63 -4.10 -4.33 -10.53
C GLY A 63 -3.34 -4.23 -11.85
N CYS A 64 -2.62 -5.28 -12.27
CA CYS A 64 -1.88 -5.24 -13.53
C CYS A 64 -2.83 -5.43 -14.72
N ALA A 65 -2.72 -4.52 -15.68
CA ALA A 65 -3.49 -4.54 -16.93
C ALA A 65 -2.66 -4.95 -18.15
N TRP A 66 -1.37 -5.26 -17.96
CA TRP A 66 -0.44 -5.54 -19.05
C TRP A 66 -0.26 -7.05 -19.27
N PRO A 67 -0.15 -7.49 -20.53
CA PRO A 67 0.10 -8.88 -20.85
C PRO A 67 1.47 -9.33 -20.36
N GLU A 68 1.54 -10.63 -20.19
CA GLU A 68 2.49 -11.38 -19.41
C GLU A 68 3.44 -12.10 -20.39
N PRO A 69 4.65 -11.57 -20.71
CA PRO A 69 5.46 -12.09 -21.83
C PRO A 69 6.10 -13.46 -21.55
N ASP A 70 6.52 -14.20 -22.57
CA ASP A 70 7.20 -15.48 -22.33
C ASP A 70 8.55 -15.33 -21.61
N HIS A 71 9.26 -14.24 -21.90
CA HIS A 71 10.48 -13.82 -21.21
C HIS A 71 10.17 -12.70 -20.22
N ARG A 72 10.38 -12.95 -18.93
CA ARG A 72 10.17 -11.98 -17.84
C ARG A 72 11.45 -11.27 -17.47
N HIS A 73 11.37 -9.96 -17.34
CA HIS A 73 12.35 -9.16 -16.63
C HIS A 73 12.29 -9.43 -15.13
N THR A 74 13.36 -9.05 -14.41
CA THR A 74 13.38 -9.16 -12.94
C THR A 74 12.37 -8.20 -12.28
N PHE A 75 12.01 -7.11 -12.97
CA PHE A 75 11.06 -6.10 -12.51
C PHE A 75 9.86 -6.04 -13.47
N GLU A 76 8.94 -6.99 -13.34
CA GLU A 76 7.71 -7.07 -14.17
C GLU A 76 6.53 -6.33 -13.53
N PHE A 77 6.75 -5.17 -12.92
CA PHE A 77 5.68 -4.41 -12.27
C PHE A 77 5.88 -2.91 -12.38
N CYS A 78 4.78 -2.18 -12.38
CA CYS A 78 4.80 -0.72 -12.29
C CYS A 78 4.86 -0.26 -10.83
N GLU A 79 5.16 1.03 -10.62
CA GLU A 79 5.23 1.62 -9.28
C GLU A 79 3.93 1.47 -8.49
N ASN A 80 2.78 1.67 -9.15
CA ASN A 80 1.48 1.53 -8.50
C ASN A 80 1.19 0.08 -8.09
N GLY A 81 1.59 -0.89 -8.91
CA GLY A 81 1.50 -2.31 -8.58
C GLY A 81 2.38 -2.66 -7.38
N ALA A 82 3.63 -2.17 -7.35
CA ALA A 82 4.52 -2.37 -6.21
C ALA A 82 3.97 -1.77 -4.92
N LYS A 83 3.35 -0.58 -4.97
CA LYS A 83 2.71 0.08 -3.82
C LYS A 83 1.51 -0.72 -3.31
N ALA A 84 0.63 -1.18 -4.21
CA ALA A 84 -0.54 -1.98 -3.84
C ALA A 84 -0.14 -3.30 -3.17
N VAL A 85 0.81 -4.02 -3.77
CA VAL A 85 1.36 -5.25 -3.18
C VAL A 85 2.03 -4.98 -1.83
N ALA A 86 2.75 -3.86 -1.70
CA ALA A 86 3.40 -3.48 -0.45
C ALA A 86 2.38 -3.17 0.67
N GLU A 87 1.27 -2.52 0.35
CA GLU A 87 0.18 -2.25 1.29
C GLU A 87 -0.47 -3.55 1.78
N GLU A 88 -0.69 -4.51 0.87
CA GLU A 88 -1.24 -5.81 1.25
C GLU A 88 -0.26 -6.64 2.10
N ALA A 89 1.02 -6.67 1.70
CA ALA A 89 2.06 -7.45 2.36
C ALA A 89 2.73 -6.71 3.55
N THR A 90 2.17 -5.58 3.98
CA THR A 90 2.73 -4.75 5.06
C THR A 90 2.95 -5.54 6.35
N LEU A 91 3.95 -5.15 7.14
CA LEU A 91 4.17 -5.68 8.49
C LEU A 91 3.36 -4.94 9.56
N ARG A 92 2.71 -3.82 9.20
CA ARG A 92 1.83 -3.09 10.12
C ARG A 92 0.57 -3.89 10.40
N ARG A 93 0.11 -3.83 11.64
CA ARG A 93 -1.05 -4.58 12.12
C ARG A 93 -2.01 -3.64 12.82
N VAL A 94 -3.28 -3.79 12.49
CA VAL A 94 -4.40 -3.16 13.16
C VAL A 94 -4.96 -4.18 14.15
N THR A 95 -4.72 -3.90 15.43
CA THR A 95 -5.12 -4.72 16.58
C THR A 95 -6.34 -4.11 17.27
N PRO A 96 -6.98 -4.79 18.24
CA PRO A 96 -8.12 -4.23 18.96
C PRO A 96 -7.81 -2.88 19.64
N GLU A 97 -6.58 -2.66 20.08
CA GLU A 97 -6.13 -1.41 20.70
C GLU A 97 -6.24 -0.21 19.74
N PHE A 98 -6.07 -0.44 18.43
CA PHE A 98 -6.28 0.61 17.43
C PHE A 98 -7.73 1.11 17.45
N PHE A 99 -8.70 0.20 17.51
CA PHE A 99 -10.12 0.57 17.55
C PHE A 99 -10.56 1.10 18.92
N ALA A 100 -9.85 0.75 20.00
CA ALA A 100 -10.03 1.40 21.30
C ALA A 100 -9.60 2.89 21.26
N ALA A 101 -8.59 3.22 20.46
CA ALA A 101 -8.11 4.60 20.28
C ALA A 101 -8.84 5.36 19.16
N HIS A 102 -9.40 4.66 18.17
CA HIS A 102 -10.03 5.24 16.98
C HIS A 102 -11.47 4.73 16.79
N PRO A 103 -12.49 5.47 17.27
CA PRO A 103 -13.88 5.09 17.04
C PRO A 103 -14.24 5.13 15.56
N VAL A 104 -15.21 4.32 15.14
CA VAL A 104 -15.64 4.23 13.73
C VAL A 104 -16.07 5.58 13.16
N SER A 105 -16.66 6.46 13.99
CA SER A 105 -17.02 7.83 13.59
C SER A 105 -15.80 8.69 13.25
N ASP A 106 -14.68 8.54 13.98
CA ASP A 106 -13.41 9.20 13.61
C ASP A 106 -12.87 8.61 12.30
N LEU A 107 -12.83 7.28 12.18
CA LEU A 107 -12.33 6.60 11.00
C LEU A 107 -13.09 6.97 9.72
N ALA A 108 -14.40 7.21 9.82
CA ALA A 108 -15.24 7.65 8.70
C ALA A 108 -14.86 9.03 8.14
N THR A 109 -14.11 9.84 8.90
CA THR A 109 -13.61 11.15 8.46
C THR A 109 -12.22 11.07 7.82
N ARG A 110 -11.57 9.90 7.87
CA ARG A 110 -10.21 9.69 7.34
C ARG A 110 -10.25 9.33 5.87
N SER A 111 -9.19 9.68 5.14
CA SER A 111 -9.06 9.30 3.74
C SER A 111 -8.76 7.81 3.58
N GLY A 112 -9.04 7.28 2.38
CA GLY A 112 -8.66 5.92 2.01
C GLY A 112 -7.15 5.69 2.09
N TYR A 113 -6.34 6.70 1.73
CA TYR A 113 -4.88 6.61 1.88
C TYR A 113 -4.50 6.43 3.36
N TRP A 114 -4.98 7.30 4.25
CA TRP A 114 -4.66 7.19 5.66
C TRP A 114 -5.08 5.84 6.23
N LEU A 115 -6.29 5.38 5.90
CA LEU A 115 -6.85 4.10 6.36
C LEU A 115 -6.00 2.92 5.90
N GLY A 116 -5.65 2.85 4.61
CA GLY A 116 -4.82 1.78 4.04
C GLY A 116 -3.43 1.69 4.69
N GLN A 117 -2.92 2.81 5.17
CA GLN A 117 -1.58 2.88 5.76
C GLN A 117 -1.50 2.38 7.22
N GLN A 118 -2.62 2.10 7.89
CA GLN A 118 -2.64 1.66 9.29
C GLN A 118 -2.22 0.19 9.47
N GLY A 119 -2.35 -0.62 8.41
CA GLY A 119 -1.94 -2.03 8.40
C GLY A 119 -3.11 -3.00 8.27
N ARG A 120 -2.82 -4.29 8.45
CA ARG A 120 -3.82 -5.35 8.25
C ARG A 120 -4.60 -5.65 9.53
N LEU A 121 -5.92 -5.84 9.40
CA LEU A 121 -6.77 -6.31 10.49
C LEU A 121 -6.27 -7.67 10.99
N THR A 122 -6.20 -7.82 12.30
CA THR A 122 -5.71 -9.04 12.96
C THR A 122 -6.81 -9.89 13.59
N HIS A 123 -8.02 -9.35 13.69
CA HIS A 123 -9.16 -9.98 14.34
C HIS A 123 -10.44 -9.75 13.52
N PRO A 124 -11.42 -10.67 13.60
CA PRO A 124 -12.76 -10.43 13.08
C PRO A 124 -13.39 -9.20 13.73
N MET A 125 -14.14 -8.43 12.94
CA MET A 125 -14.77 -7.18 13.39
C MET A 125 -16.30 -7.33 13.37
N TYR A 126 -16.96 -6.85 14.43
CA TYR A 126 -18.41 -6.74 14.51
C TYR A 126 -18.79 -5.35 14.98
N LEU A 127 -19.66 -4.67 14.24
CA LEU A 127 -20.24 -3.39 14.65
C LEU A 127 -21.70 -3.62 15.06
N PRO A 128 -22.03 -3.60 16.36
CA PRO A 128 -23.40 -3.76 16.83
C PRO A 128 -24.31 -2.66 16.28
N ARG A 129 -25.57 -2.99 15.99
CA ARG A 129 -26.55 -2.03 15.45
C ARG A 129 -26.73 -0.80 16.35
N ALA A 130 -26.74 -1.00 17.68
CA ALA A 130 -26.86 0.08 18.66
C ALA A 130 -25.69 1.07 18.62
N ALA A 131 -24.50 0.62 18.19
CA ALA A 131 -23.30 1.45 18.07
C ALA A 131 -23.25 2.30 16.78
N ARG A 132 -24.18 2.09 15.82
CA ARG A 132 -24.29 2.91 14.60
C ARG A 132 -25.01 4.24 14.82
N THR A 133 -25.74 4.40 15.93
CA THR A 133 -26.69 5.50 16.16
C THR A 133 -26.13 6.72 16.89
N THR A 134 -24.84 6.75 17.24
CA THR A 134 -24.22 7.87 17.97
C THR A 134 -23.72 9.02 17.08
N SER A 135 -24.11 9.04 15.80
CA SER A 135 -23.93 10.19 14.92
C SER A 135 -25.27 10.90 14.72
N ARG A 136 -25.64 11.77 15.66
CA ARG A 136 -26.52 12.91 15.42
C ARG A 136 -25.84 14.16 15.95
#